data_AF-A0AAN7MR23-F1
#
_entry.id   AF-A0AAN7MR23-F1
#
_cell.length_a   1.000
_cell.length_b   1.000
_cell.length_c   1.000
_cell.angle_alpha   90.00
_cell.angle_beta   90.00
_cell.angle_gamma   90.00
#
_symmetry.space_group_name_H-M   'P 1'
#
loop_
_entity.id
_entity.type
_entity.pdbx_description
1 polymer ?
#
loop_
_entity_poly.entity_id
_entity_poly.type
_entity_poly.pdbx_seq_one_letter_code
_entity_poly.pdbx_strand_id
1 'polypeptide(L)'
;MSEIFQWKGEVARGLPDWKDEERIHLGEELSDVLLYLVQLSDTCGIDLGKAALRKIQLNAQKYPPNPCNNLSLKTEEEAAAARVFEDDDDGDDDRAAAGQEVGKGV
;
A
#
# COMPACT_ATOMS: atom_id res chain seq x y z
N MET A 1 -3.59 -14.91 -24.44
CA MET A 1 -4.60 -14.54 -23.42
C MET A 1 -4.96 -15.80 -22.67
N SER A 2 -4.95 -15.79 -21.33
CA SER A 2 -5.39 -16.95 -20.54
C SER A 2 -6.89 -17.22 -20.79
N GLU A 3 -7.28 -18.50 -20.83
CA GLU A 3 -8.65 -18.96 -21.09
C GLU A 3 -9.69 -18.28 -20.20
N ILE A 4 -9.31 -18.05 -18.93
CA ILE A 4 -10.14 -17.38 -17.91
C ILE A 4 -10.67 -16.01 -18.39
N PHE A 5 -9.94 -15.32 -19.28
CA PHE A 5 -10.31 -13.98 -19.75
C PHE A 5 -11.05 -13.96 -21.08
N GLN A 6 -11.16 -15.08 -21.80
CA GLN A 6 -11.69 -15.09 -23.17
C GLN A 6 -13.14 -14.59 -23.27
N TRP A 7 -13.91 -14.71 -22.19
CA TRP A 7 -15.34 -14.34 -22.13
C TRP A 7 -15.66 -13.24 -21.11
N LYS A 8 -14.65 -12.69 -20.41
CA LYS A 8 -14.83 -11.79 -19.27
C LYS A 8 -14.80 -10.28 -19.60
N GLY A 9 -14.69 -9.91 -20.87
CA GLY A 9 -14.68 -8.50 -21.29
C GLY A 9 -13.56 -7.69 -20.62
N GLU A 10 -13.79 -6.40 -20.38
CA GLU A 10 -12.86 -5.58 -19.59
C GLU A 10 -12.95 -5.97 -18.11
N VAL A 11 -11.83 -6.44 -17.55
CA VAL A 11 -11.74 -6.86 -16.15
C VAL A 11 -11.13 -5.74 -15.32
N ALA A 12 -11.90 -5.27 -14.32
CA ALA A 12 -11.43 -4.25 -13.39
C ALA A 12 -10.26 -4.75 -12.53
N ARG A 13 -9.33 -3.84 -12.20
CA ARG A 13 -8.22 -4.14 -11.30
C ARG A 13 -8.78 -4.59 -9.94
N GLY A 14 -8.22 -5.68 -9.40
CA GLY A 14 -8.61 -6.21 -8.10
C GLY A 14 -9.76 -7.20 -8.13
N LEU A 15 -10.38 -7.45 -9.29
CA LEU A 15 -11.40 -8.48 -9.51
C LEU A 15 -12.60 -8.37 -8.54
N PRO A 16 -13.23 -7.18 -8.37
CA PRO A 16 -14.28 -6.99 -7.37
C PRO A 16 -15.54 -7.84 -7.62
N ASP A 17 -15.85 -8.13 -8.88
CA ASP A 17 -17.06 -8.88 -9.28
C ASP A 17 -16.82 -10.38 -9.45
N TRP A 18 -15.65 -10.88 -9.03
CA TRP A 18 -15.27 -12.28 -9.19
C TRP A 18 -15.64 -13.07 -7.95
N LYS A 19 -16.16 -14.29 -8.17
CA LYS A 19 -16.40 -15.24 -7.09
C LYS A 19 -15.08 -15.80 -6.58
N ASP A 20 -15.08 -16.28 -5.34
CA ASP A 20 -13.88 -16.84 -4.72
C ASP A 20 -13.32 -18.02 -5.52
N GLU A 21 -14.18 -18.87 -6.08
CA GLU A 21 -13.75 -20.00 -6.92
C GLU A 21 -13.01 -19.52 -8.18
N GLU A 22 -13.47 -18.44 -8.81
CA GLU A 22 -12.82 -17.88 -10.01
C GLU A 22 -11.44 -17.29 -9.66
N ARG A 23 -11.31 -16.70 -8.47
CA ARG A 23 -10.03 -16.16 -7.99
C ARG A 23 -9.05 -17.28 -7.64
N ILE A 24 -9.54 -18.37 -7.06
CA ILE A 24 -8.74 -19.58 -6.79
C ILE A 24 -8.23 -20.16 -8.11
N HIS A 25 -9.10 -20.40 -9.08
CA HIS A 25 -8.71 -20.94 -10.39
C HIS A 25 -7.73 -20.04 -11.13
N LEU A 26 -7.93 -18.71 -11.08
CA LEU A 26 -6.93 -17.78 -11.62
C LEU A 26 -5.59 -17.89 -10.88
N GLY A 27 -5.61 -18.07 -9.57
CA GLY A 27 -4.42 -18.31 -8.76
C GLY A 27 -3.69 -19.60 -9.17
N GLU A 28 -4.42 -20.68 -9.46
CA GLU A 28 -3.87 -21.94 -9.95
C GLU A 28 -3.16 -21.76 -11.30
N GLU A 29 -3.83 -21.13 -12.28
CA GLU A 29 -3.23 -20.86 -13.60
C GLU A 29 -1.98 -19.96 -13.52
N LEU A 30 -2.00 -18.94 -12.66
CA LEU A 30 -0.83 -18.10 -12.42
C LEU A 30 0.30 -18.88 -11.76
N SER A 31 -0.03 -19.81 -10.86
CA SER A 31 0.94 -20.65 -10.18
C SER A 31 1.59 -21.64 -11.14
N ASP A 32 0.84 -22.22 -12.07
CA ASP A 32 1.38 -23.13 -13.08
C ASP A 32 2.39 -22.43 -14.00
N VAL A 33 2.08 -21.20 -14.44
CA VAL A 33 3.02 -20.39 -15.22
C VAL A 33 4.29 -20.09 -14.41
N LEU A 34 4.15 -19.71 -13.13
CA LEU A 34 5.29 -19.44 -12.27
C LEU A 34 6.15 -20.69 -12.06
N LEU A 35 5.53 -21.84 -11.78
CA LEU A 35 6.22 -23.10 -11.54
C LEU A 35 6.97 -23.56 -12.78
N TYR A 36 6.35 -23.44 -13.96
CA TYR A 36 7.01 -23.73 -15.23
C TYR A 36 8.25 -22.85 -15.43
N LEU A 37 8.17 -21.55 -15.12
CA LEU A 37 9.33 -20.65 -15.22
C LEU A 37 10.45 -21.01 -14.26
N VAL A 38 10.12 -21.39 -13.02
CA VAL A 38 11.11 -21.86 -12.04
C VAL A 38 11.81 -23.12 -12.55
N GLN A 39 11.05 -24.12 -13.01
CA GLN A 39 11.61 -25.36 -13.56
C GLN A 39 12.46 -25.11 -14.81
N LEU A 40 12.01 -24.24 -15.70
CA LEU A 40 12.76 -23.84 -16.88
C LEU A 40 14.06 -23.15 -16.49
N SER A 41 14.04 -22.27 -15.48
CA SER A 41 15.24 -21.58 -15.01
C SER A 41 16.28 -22.55 -14.44
N ASP A 42 15.86 -23.56 -13.71
CA ASP A 42 16.73 -24.62 -13.19
C ASP A 42 17.35 -25.43 -14.34
N THR A 43 16.53 -25.84 -15.31
CA THR A 43 16.98 -26.56 -16.52
C THR A 43 18.00 -25.75 -17.33
N CYS A 44 17.85 -24.44 -17.39
CA CYS A 44 18.77 -23.54 -18.10
C CYS A 44 19.96 -23.07 -17.26
N GLY A 45 20.04 -23.41 -15.97
CA GLY A 45 21.07 -22.90 -15.06
C GLY A 45 21.00 -21.38 -14.82
N ILE A 46 19.80 -20.80 -14.90
CA ILE A 46 19.57 -19.36 -14.72
C ILE A 46 19.04 -19.10 -13.31
N ASP A 47 19.69 -18.19 -12.58
CA ASP A 47 19.14 -17.66 -11.35
C ASP A 47 17.99 -16.69 -11.66
N LEU A 48 16.75 -17.21 -11.63
CA LEU A 48 15.54 -16.45 -11.94
C LEU A 48 15.36 -15.24 -11.02
N GLY A 49 15.72 -15.36 -9.73
CA GLY A 49 15.61 -14.27 -8.76
C GLY A 49 16.52 -13.10 -9.12
N LYS A 50 17.79 -13.36 -9.41
CA LYS A 50 18.73 -12.32 -9.87
C LYS A 50 18.30 -11.71 -11.20
N ALA A 51 17.82 -12.53 -12.13
CA ALA A 51 17.34 -12.07 -13.43
C ALA A 51 16.13 -11.13 -13.27
N ALA A 52 15.17 -11.47 -12.40
CA ALA A 52 14.01 -10.65 -12.09
C ALA A 52 14.41 -9.30 -11.48
N LEU A 53 15.30 -9.29 -10.48
CA LEU A 53 15.79 -8.05 -9.86
C LEU A 53 16.47 -7.12 -10.86
N ARG A 54 17.35 -7.66 -11.72
CA ARG A 54 17.99 -6.90 -12.80
C ARG A 54 16.94 -6.32 -13.75
N LYS A 55 15.90 -7.09 -14.08
CA LYS A 55 14.83 -6.64 -14.98
C LYS A 55 14.01 -5.50 -14.36
N ILE A 56 13.72 -5.55 -13.07
CA ILE A 56 13.03 -4.46 -12.35
C ILE A 56 13.85 -3.16 -12.43
N GLN A 57 15.16 -3.22 -12.18
CA GLN A 57 16.05 -2.06 -12.27
C GLN A 57 16.08 -1.46 -13.68
N LEU A 58 16.20 -2.30 -14.72
CA LEU A 58 16.18 -1.85 -16.11
C LEU A 58 14.82 -1.25 -16.50
N ASN A 59 13.71 -1.81 -15.98
CA ASN A 59 12.38 -1.27 -16.23
C ASN A 59 12.20 0.11 -15.58
N ALA A 60 12.73 0.32 -14.37
CA ALA A 60 12.69 1.62 -13.71
C ALA A 60 13.46 2.71 -14.49
N GLN A 61 14.58 2.35 -15.12
CA GLN A 61 15.32 3.25 -16.01
C GLN A 61 14.56 3.54 -17.31
N LYS A 62 13.90 2.52 -17.88
CA LYS A 62 13.15 2.65 -19.13
C LYS A 62 11.84 3.42 -18.97
N TYR A 63 11.18 3.27 -17.82
CA TYR A 63 9.89 3.88 -17.50
C TYR A 63 10.02 4.64 -16.18
N PRO A 64 10.65 5.85 -16.19
CA PRO A 64 10.74 6.65 -14.99
C PRO A 64 9.34 7.03 -14.49
N PRO A 65 9.14 7.13 -13.16
CA PRO A 65 7.88 7.57 -12.61
C PRO A 65 7.57 8.97 -13.13
N ASN A 66 6.44 9.11 -13.82
CA ASN A 66 5.99 10.39 -14.32
C ASN A 66 5.57 11.26 -13.12
N PRO A 67 6.12 12.48 -12.94
CA PRO A 67 5.76 13.35 -11.83
C PRO A 67 4.27 13.70 -11.77
N CYS A 68 3.49 13.49 -12.84
CA CYS A 68 2.05 13.74 -12.85
C CYS A 68 1.20 12.68 -12.14
N ASN A 69 1.79 11.57 -11.66
CA ASN A 69 1.04 10.47 -11.04
C ASN A 69 0.84 10.66 -9.52
N ASN A 70 1.50 11.66 -8.91
CA ASN A 70 1.42 11.94 -7.47
C ASN A 70 0.23 12.84 -7.08
N LEU A 71 -0.45 13.45 -8.05
CA LEU A 71 -1.64 14.28 -7.79
C LEU A 71 -2.89 13.46 -7.46
N SER A 72 -2.89 12.14 -7.74
CA SER A 72 -4.04 11.26 -7.46
C SER A 72 -3.90 10.40 -6.21
N LEU A 73 -2.76 10.47 -5.50
CA LEU A 73 -2.53 9.73 -4.25
C LEU A 73 -2.35 10.65 -3.02
N LYS A 74 -2.67 11.94 -3.16
CA LYS A 74 -2.88 12.83 -2.01
C LYS A 74 -4.37 13.03 -1.74
N THR A 75 -5.03 11.94 -1.36
CA THR A 75 -6.28 12.05 -0.62
C THR A 75 -6.45 10.77 0.18
N GLU A 76 -6.71 10.92 1.47
CA GLU A 76 -7.35 9.95 2.38
C GLU A 76 -6.47 9.21 3.41
N GLU A 77 -5.21 8.84 3.14
CA GLU A 77 -4.43 8.10 4.17
C GLU A 77 -3.78 9.00 5.25
N GLU A 78 -3.30 10.21 4.90
CA GLU A 78 -2.66 11.13 5.87
C GLU A 78 -3.65 11.87 6.79
N ALA A 79 -4.97 11.88 6.49
CA ALA A 79 -5.96 12.60 7.30
C ALA A 79 -6.53 11.78 8.47
N ALA A 80 -6.47 10.44 8.41
CA ALA A 80 -7.04 9.56 9.43
C ALA A 80 -6.12 9.39 10.66
N ALA A 81 -4.80 9.45 10.48
CA ALA A 81 -3.82 9.28 11.56
C ALA A 81 -3.76 10.48 12.54
N ALA A 82 -4.29 11.64 12.16
CA ALA A 82 -4.23 12.86 12.98
C ALA A 82 -5.38 13.02 13.99
N ARG A 83 -6.36 12.09 14.05
CA ARG A 83 -7.58 12.22 14.88
C ARG A 83 -7.69 11.27 16.07
N VAL A 84 -6.63 10.53 16.41
CA VAL A 84 -6.68 9.48 17.45
C VAL A 84 -5.79 9.80 18.67
N PHE A 85 -5.35 11.05 18.85
CA PHE A 85 -4.40 11.43 19.93
C PHE A 85 -4.82 12.68 20.73
N GLU A 86 -6.11 12.95 20.87
CA GLU A 86 -6.63 13.94 21.83
C GLU A 86 -7.86 13.35 22.53
N ASP A 87 -7.67 12.37 23.40
CA ASP A 87 -8.65 11.99 24.43
C ASP A 87 -7.90 11.10 25.43
N ASP A 88 -7.25 11.72 26.43
CA ASP A 88 -7.01 11.21 27.80
C ASP A 88 -5.98 12.09 28.51
N ASP A 89 -6.44 13.15 29.21
CA ASP A 89 -5.82 13.60 30.47
C ASP A 89 -6.86 14.42 31.30
N ASP A 90 -7.81 13.70 31.89
CA ASP A 90 -8.59 14.19 33.03
C ASP A 90 -7.70 14.06 34.29
N GLY A 91 -7.11 15.15 34.76
CA GLY A 91 -6.19 15.10 35.90
C GLY A 91 -5.75 16.43 36.50
N ASP A 92 -6.48 16.85 37.54
CA ASP A 92 -6.07 17.72 38.67
C ASP A 92 -5.94 19.25 38.45
N ASP A 93 -7.03 19.96 38.75
CA ASP A 93 -7.08 21.42 38.89
C ASP A 93 -6.66 21.82 40.32
N ASP A 94 -5.34 21.93 40.52
CA ASP A 94 -4.73 22.29 41.80
C ASP A 94 -4.93 23.79 42.10
N ARG A 95 -5.82 24.06 43.05
CA ARG A 95 -6.22 25.38 43.52
C ARG A 95 -5.12 26.06 44.34
N ALA A 96 -4.38 27.01 43.76
CA ALA A 96 -3.63 28.00 44.56
C ALA A 96 -3.25 29.28 43.78
N ALA A 97 -4.04 30.35 43.91
CA ALA A 97 -3.55 31.73 43.68
C ALA A 97 -4.44 32.78 44.37
N ALA A 98 -3.96 33.35 45.47
CA ALA A 98 -4.27 34.73 45.87
C ALA A 98 -3.28 35.19 46.94
N GLY A 99 -2.15 35.76 46.51
CA GLY A 99 -1.16 36.40 47.37
C GLY A 99 -0.34 37.39 46.55
N GLN A 100 -0.91 38.56 46.27
CA GLN A 100 -0.10 39.72 45.86
C GLN A 100 -0.65 40.96 46.56
N GLU A 101 0.13 41.41 47.54
CA GLU A 101 0.05 42.77 48.07
C GLU A 101 0.54 43.77 47.03
N VAL A 102 -0.03 44.98 47.04
CA VAL A 102 0.67 46.28 47.24
C VAL A 102 -0.25 47.41 46.76
N GLY A 103 -0.47 48.42 47.62
CA GLY A 103 -0.70 49.78 47.12
C GLY A 103 -1.58 50.75 47.94
N LYS A 104 -1.00 51.36 48.99
CA LYS A 104 -1.16 52.76 49.47
C LYS A 104 -2.55 53.43 49.58
N GLY A 105 -2.82 54.00 50.76
CA GLY A 105 -3.73 55.15 50.88
C GLY A 105 -3.93 55.68 52.31
N VAL A 106 -3.24 56.80 52.61
CA VAL A 106 -3.38 57.74 53.75
C VAL A 106 -2.78 57.32 55.10
#